data_AF-U6SSA2-F1
#
_entry.id   AF-U6SSA2-F1
#
_cell.length_a   1.000
_cell.length_b   1.000
_cell.length_c   1.000
_cell.angle_alpha   90.00
_cell.angle_beta   90.00
_cell.angle_gamma   90.00
#
_symmetry.space_group_name_H-M   'P 1'
#
loop_
_entity.id
_entity.type
_entity.pdbx_description
1 polymer ?
#
loop_
_entity_poly.entity_id
_entity_poly.type
_entity_poly.pdbx_seq_one_letter_code
_entity_poly.pdbx_strand_id
1 'polypeptide(L)'
;MEANIRRFLPGNGSLMKLVISVISLILFVGVVIYAVYETTKATVTVMVDEEEVTVQTHASTVAELMMEQEWDVNEYDHIEPSLDTEIDGNMLVTWQPAKQVAITIDGQEQDVWTTADTIEELLHELDIAYTDHDNIEPAVTTEISEELAVNYESAFQVELTSDGEQQEFWTTSTTVADFLERENVTLGELDRVEPALEERIDEAIDIRVIRVEKVTDVVEETVAFGTVTKRDEDLENGKEKVVNDGEEGQVNKHYEVVLEDGEEISRELVKTETVKESQDRVVAVGTRPAAPSVSRSASPSPSTNTNNSSGGSSEASSGRTMTVTATAYTASCSGCSGVTATGINLNNNRNMKVIAVDPSVIPLGSRVHVEGYGTAVAGDTGGAIKGNKIDVHVPTKEDARRWGRKSVKITILD
;
A
#
# COMPACT_ATOMS: atom_id res chain seq x y z
N MET A 1 95.85 11.86 101.87
CA MET A 1 94.58 11.59 102.59
C MET A 1 93.49 11.85 101.57
N GLU A 2 92.83 10.80 101.10
CA GLU A 2 91.90 10.84 99.96
C GLU A 2 90.71 11.78 100.23
N ALA A 3 90.42 12.67 99.29
CA ALA A 3 89.23 13.52 99.31
C ALA A 3 88.40 13.27 98.03
N ASN A 4 87.24 12.66 98.24
CA ASN A 4 86.18 12.45 97.26
C ASN A 4 85.67 13.80 96.73
N ILE A 5 85.77 14.02 95.42
CA ILE A 5 84.99 15.06 94.72
C ILE A 5 84.07 14.34 93.74
N ARG A 6 82.86 14.01 94.21
CA ARG A 6 81.73 13.66 93.33
C ARG A 6 81.25 14.94 92.67
N ARG A 7 81.47 15.00 91.35
CA ARG A 7 81.07 16.10 90.49
C ARG A 7 79.53 16.13 90.36
N PHE A 8 79.00 17.32 90.60
CA PHE A 8 77.63 17.75 90.35
C PHE A 8 77.22 17.51 88.88
N LEU A 9 76.16 16.73 88.69
CA LEU A 9 75.18 16.94 87.63
C LEU A 9 73.81 17.05 88.32
N PRO A 10 73.05 18.15 88.17
CA PRO A 10 71.71 18.23 88.71
C PRO A 10 70.82 17.20 88.01
N GLY A 11 70.15 16.36 88.79
CA GLY A 11 69.26 15.31 88.28
C GLY A 11 68.08 15.90 87.52
N ASN A 12 67.92 15.48 86.27
CA ASN A 12 66.92 15.91 85.28
C ASN A 12 65.44 15.55 85.64
N GLY A 13 65.14 15.29 86.92
CA GLY A 13 63.90 14.65 87.38
C GLY A 13 62.77 15.60 87.84
N SER A 14 63.05 16.82 88.30
CA SER A 14 61.98 17.76 88.70
C SER A 14 61.37 18.49 87.50
N LEU A 15 62.19 18.82 86.49
CA LEU A 15 61.74 19.39 85.23
C LEU A 15 60.87 18.38 84.48
N MET A 16 61.28 17.10 84.44
CA MET A 16 60.46 16.02 83.87
C MET A 16 59.12 15.85 84.58
N LYS A 17 59.07 15.88 85.92
CA LYS A 17 57.80 15.79 86.67
C LYS A 17 56.85 16.97 86.40
N LEU A 18 57.40 18.18 86.29
CA LEU A 18 56.62 19.39 85.98
C LEU A 18 56.11 19.35 84.54
N VAL A 19 56.93 18.91 83.59
CA VAL A 19 56.53 18.68 82.19
C VAL A 19 55.43 17.61 82.09
N ILE A 20 55.55 16.49 82.81
CA ILE A 20 54.51 15.44 82.84
C ILE A 20 53.19 15.98 83.44
N SER A 21 53.26 16.77 84.51
CA SER A 21 52.07 17.39 85.12
C SER A 21 51.38 18.38 84.19
N VAL A 22 52.15 19.17 83.43
CA VAL A 22 51.60 20.12 82.45
C VAL A 22 51.00 19.39 81.26
N ILE A 23 51.66 18.34 80.74
CA ILE A 23 51.12 17.49 79.67
C ILE A 23 49.82 16.82 80.13
N SER A 24 49.77 16.27 81.35
CA SER A 24 48.57 15.66 81.93
C SER A 24 47.42 16.66 82.05
N LEU A 25 47.71 17.90 82.49
CA LEU A 25 46.72 18.96 82.57
C LEU A 25 46.20 19.37 81.18
N ILE A 26 47.07 19.51 80.18
CA ILE A 26 46.67 19.83 78.80
C ILE A 26 45.78 18.71 78.24
N LEU A 27 46.14 17.46 78.49
CA LEU A 27 45.38 16.30 78.04
C LEU A 27 44.02 16.24 78.76
N PHE A 28 43.98 16.51 80.06
CA PHE A 28 42.73 16.60 80.83
C PHE A 28 41.83 17.75 80.34
N VAL A 29 42.38 18.94 80.11
CA VAL A 29 41.64 20.07 79.54
C VAL A 29 41.14 19.74 78.14
N GLY A 30 41.96 19.08 77.31
CA GLY A 30 41.54 18.60 75.99
C GLY A 30 40.36 17.63 76.07
N VAL A 31 40.36 16.70 77.01
CA VAL A 31 39.23 15.77 77.24
C VAL A 31 37.98 16.51 77.69
N VAL A 32 38.09 17.50 78.58
CA VAL A 32 36.94 18.30 79.02
C VAL A 32 36.38 19.16 77.89
N ILE A 33 37.24 19.81 77.10
CA ILE A 33 36.83 20.59 75.92
C ILE A 33 36.14 19.68 74.90
N TYR A 34 36.71 18.50 74.64
CA TYR A 34 36.12 17.51 73.74
C TYR A 34 34.75 17.03 74.26
N ALA A 35 34.62 16.74 75.56
CA ALA A 35 33.35 16.35 76.15
C ALA A 35 32.28 17.44 76.04
N VAL A 36 32.65 18.72 76.24
CA VAL A 36 31.73 19.84 76.04
C VAL A 36 31.37 19.99 74.55
N TYR A 37 32.34 19.85 73.66
CA TYR A 37 32.11 19.88 72.20
C TYR A 37 31.11 18.81 71.76
N GLU A 38 31.25 17.56 72.24
CA GLU A 38 30.29 16.48 71.95
C GLU A 38 28.86 16.81 72.42
N THR A 39 28.70 17.55 73.52
CA THR A 39 27.36 17.97 74.00
C THR A 39 26.71 19.09 73.19
N THR A 40 27.45 19.73 72.27
CA THR A 40 26.92 20.82 71.42
C THR A 40 26.32 20.35 70.10
N LYS A 41 26.34 19.04 69.82
CA LYS A 41 25.77 18.46 68.61
C LYS A 41 24.27 18.71 68.52
N ALA A 42 23.80 19.07 67.33
CA ALA A 42 22.39 19.04 67.00
C ALA A 42 21.94 17.60 66.77
N THR A 43 20.70 17.28 67.14
CA THR A 43 20.08 16.01 66.79
C THR A 43 19.22 16.22 65.55
N VAL A 44 19.43 15.42 64.51
CA VAL A 44 18.67 15.46 63.26
C VAL A 44 18.12 14.05 62.99
N THR A 45 16.85 13.96 62.67
CA THR A 45 16.22 12.72 62.19
C THR A 45 16.16 12.78 60.67
N VAL A 46 16.73 11.77 60.01
CA VAL A 46 16.71 11.62 58.57
C VAL A 46 15.83 10.42 58.22
N MET A 47 14.78 10.64 57.42
CA MET A 47 13.95 9.58 56.85
C MET A 47 14.49 9.25 55.47
N VAL A 48 15.01 8.03 55.27
CA VAL A 48 15.54 7.53 54.00
C VAL A 48 14.74 6.32 53.59
N ASP A 49 14.04 6.35 52.45
CA ASP A 49 13.19 5.24 51.98
C ASP A 49 12.29 4.65 53.09
N GLU A 50 11.62 5.53 53.84
CA GLU A 50 10.78 5.22 55.01
C GLU A 50 11.51 4.70 56.27
N GLU A 51 12.84 4.51 56.23
CA GLU A 51 13.66 4.17 57.39
C GLU A 51 14.09 5.41 58.18
N GLU A 52 13.93 5.38 59.51
CA GLU A 52 14.31 6.48 60.39
C GLU A 52 15.75 6.33 60.89
N VAL A 53 16.62 7.30 60.59
CA VAL A 53 18.00 7.39 61.07
C VAL A 53 18.18 8.66 61.92
N THR A 54 18.57 8.51 63.18
CA THR A 54 18.90 9.66 64.04
C THR A 54 20.41 9.91 64.04
N VAL A 55 20.82 11.12 63.66
CA VAL A 55 22.21 11.56 63.62
C VAL A 55 22.45 12.68 64.62
N GLN A 56 23.60 12.65 65.30
CA GLN A 56 24.10 13.76 66.09
C GLN A 56 25.27 14.42 65.37
N THR A 57 25.12 15.68 64.97
CA THR A 57 26.02 16.36 64.03
C THR A 57 26.41 17.75 64.51
N HIS A 58 27.57 18.23 64.03
CA HIS A 58 28.01 19.63 64.11
C HIS A 58 27.84 20.38 62.79
N ALA A 59 27.30 19.71 61.77
CA ALA A 59 27.03 20.30 60.47
C ALA A 59 26.15 21.54 60.60
N SER A 60 26.47 22.54 59.80
CA SER A 60 25.73 23.80 59.76
C SER A 60 24.54 23.74 58.83
N THR A 61 24.57 22.83 57.84
CA THR A 61 23.56 22.69 56.78
C THR A 61 23.22 21.22 56.52
N VAL A 62 22.07 20.97 55.89
CA VAL A 62 21.69 19.62 55.43
C VAL A 62 22.75 19.02 54.51
N ALA A 63 23.32 19.80 53.59
CA ALA A 63 24.41 19.35 52.71
C ALA A 63 25.64 18.85 53.50
N GLU A 64 26.09 19.62 54.49
CA GLU A 64 27.24 19.24 55.33
C GLU A 64 26.94 18.00 56.17
N LEU A 65 25.69 17.83 56.64
CA LEU A 65 25.25 16.62 57.33
C LEU A 65 25.32 15.39 56.41
N MET A 66 24.81 15.48 55.18
CA MET A 66 24.83 14.38 54.22
C MET A 66 26.28 13.98 53.89
N MET A 67 27.17 14.98 53.69
CA MET A 67 28.60 14.76 53.47
C MET A 67 29.30 14.13 54.69
N GLU A 68 28.96 14.54 55.92
CA GLU A 68 29.52 13.97 57.16
C GLU A 68 29.17 12.49 57.31
N GLN A 69 27.97 12.08 56.88
CA GLN A 69 27.53 10.68 56.91
C GLN A 69 28.06 9.84 55.75
N GLU A 70 28.85 10.42 54.83
CA GLU A 70 29.30 9.77 53.60
C GLU A 70 28.14 9.28 52.71
N TRP A 71 26.98 9.94 52.78
CA TRP A 71 25.85 9.67 51.91
C TRP A 71 26.04 10.36 50.56
N ASP A 72 26.02 9.57 49.49
CA ASP A 72 26.21 10.05 48.11
C ASP A 72 24.88 10.54 47.56
N VAL A 73 24.58 11.82 47.81
CA VAL A 73 23.36 12.47 47.36
C VAL A 73 23.49 12.83 45.87
N ASN A 74 22.53 12.38 45.07
CA ASN A 74 22.44 12.72 43.66
C ASN A 74 21.65 14.03 43.46
N GLU A 75 21.87 14.74 42.34
CA GLU A 75 21.11 15.93 41.97
C GLU A 75 19.62 15.64 41.68
N TYR A 76 19.29 14.38 41.38
CA TYR A 76 17.92 13.92 41.12
C TYR A 76 17.18 13.49 42.39
N ASP A 77 17.86 13.37 43.53
CA ASP A 77 17.24 12.98 44.80
C ASP A 77 16.28 14.05 45.30
N HIS A 78 15.19 13.62 45.94
CA HIS A 78 14.30 14.55 46.64
C HIS A 78 14.73 14.69 48.10
N ILE A 79 15.11 15.90 48.50
CA ILE A 79 15.51 16.21 49.89
C ILE A 79 14.72 17.41 50.40
N GLU A 80 14.00 17.21 51.50
CA GLU A 80 13.22 18.23 52.19
C GLU A 80 13.54 18.22 53.70
N PRO A 81 13.92 19.35 54.31
CA PRO A 81 14.16 20.64 53.68
C PRO A 81 15.43 20.64 52.81
N SER A 82 15.54 21.59 51.88
CA SER A 82 16.62 21.65 50.88
C SER A 82 18.03 21.57 51.47
N LEU A 83 19.01 21.14 50.66
CA LEU A 83 20.41 20.96 51.04
C LEU A 83 21.06 22.21 51.68
N ASP A 84 20.65 23.42 51.30
CA ASP A 84 21.17 24.68 51.85
C ASP A 84 20.55 25.09 53.19
N THR A 85 19.58 24.34 53.70
CA THR A 85 18.87 24.66 54.94
C THR A 85 19.80 24.53 56.15
N GLU A 86 19.83 25.57 56.99
CA GLU A 86 20.59 25.55 58.24
C GLU A 86 20.00 24.55 59.24
N ILE A 87 20.85 23.78 59.93
CA ILE A 87 20.40 22.80 60.93
C ILE A 87 20.02 23.51 62.23
N ASP A 88 18.76 23.39 62.64
CA ASP A 88 18.29 23.68 63.99
C ASP A 88 17.97 22.36 64.73
N GLY A 89 18.31 22.27 66.01
CA GLY A 89 18.20 20.99 66.74
C GLY A 89 16.78 20.41 66.71
N ASN A 90 16.69 19.07 66.61
CA ASN A 90 15.47 18.28 66.41
C ASN A 90 14.80 18.49 65.04
N MET A 91 15.58 18.77 64.01
CA MET A 91 15.13 18.83 62.62
C MET A 91 14.80 17.44 62.07
N LEU A 92 13.75 17.40 61.23
CA LEU A 92 13.42 16.25 60.38
C LEU A 92 13.88 16.56 58.95
N VAL A 93 14.64 15.65 58.36
CA VAL A 93 15.03 15.68 56.94
C VAL A 93 14.46 14.43 56.29
N THR A 94 13.75 14.58 55.19
CA THR A 94 13.29 13.48 54.34
C THR A 94 14.17 13.43 53.10
N TRP A 95 14.75 12.28 52.83
CA TRP A 95 15.57 12.01 51.65
C TRP A 95 14.98 10.81 50.92
N GLN A 96 14.61 11.02 49.66
CA GLN A 96 14.17 9.97 48.75
C GLN A 96 15.22 9.88 47.63
N PRO A 97 16.09 8.86 47.66
CA PRO A 97 17.04 8.62 46.58
C PRO A 97 16.31 8.39 45.25
N ALA A 98 16.79 9.04 44.19
CA ALA A 98 16.31 8.77 42.85
C ALA A 98 16.92 7.48 42.32
N LYS A 99 16.10 6.66 41.66
CA LYS A 99 16.51 5.42 41.01
C LYS A 99 16.64 5.65 39.51
N GLN A 100 17.62 5.02 38.87
CA GLN A 100 17.75 5.07 37.43
C GLN A 100 16.92 3.96 36.77
N VAL A 101 16.02 4.35 35.87
CA VAL A 101 15.12 3.46 35.13
C VAL A 101 15.39 3.60 33.63
N ALA A 102 15.56 2.48 32.95
CA ALA A 102 15.63 2.44 31.50
C ALA A 102 14.19 2.29 30.96
N ILE A 103 13.69 3.30 30.26
CA ILE A 103 12.34 3.25 29.66
C ILE A 103 12.45 3.32 28.13
N THR A 104 11.73 2.41 27.47
CA THR A 104 11.57 2.36 26.02
C THR A 104 10.16 2.83 25.68
N ILE A 105 10.02 3.95 24.98
CA ILE A 105 8.75 4.55 24.58
C ILE A 105 8.62 4.43 23.07
N ASP A 106 7.68 3.61 22.58
CA ASP A 106 7.46 3.38 21.15
C ASP A 106 8.77 3.03 20.39
N GLY A 107 9.60 2.19 21.01
CA GLY A 107 10.90 1.76 20.48
C GLY A 107 12.07 2.74 20.69
N GLN A 108 11.85 3.88 21.35
CA GLN A 108 12.90 4.84 21.69
C GLN A 108 13.36 4.63 23.14
N GLU A 109 14.61 4.20 23.30
CA GLU A 109 15.23 3.98 24.62
C GLU A 109 15.71 5.30 25.24
N GLN A 110 15.43 5.49 26.54
CA GLN A 110 15.94 6.59 27.35
C GLN A 110 16.16 6.16 28.81
N ASP A 111 17.15 6.77 29.46
CA ASP A 111 17.38 6.62 30.90
C ASP A 111 16.73 7.79 31.65
N VAL A 112 15.96 7.47 32.69
CA VAL A 112 15.25 8.45 33.52
C VAL A 112 15.62 8.24 34.99
N TRP A 113 15.88 9.32 35.70
CA TRP A 113 16.00 9.32 37.16
C TRP A 113 14.65 9.72 37.75
N THR A 114 14.13 8.93 38.69
CA THR A 114 12.82 9.16 39.31
C THR A 114 12.83 8.78 40.78
N THR A 115 12.00 9.46 41.57
CA THR A 115 11.67 9.08 42.95
C THR A 115 10.32 8.37 43.04
N ALA A 116 9.70 8.03 41.91
CA ALA A 116 8.43 7.30 41.87
C ALA A 116 8.56 5.90 42.46
N ASP A 117 7.52 5.45 43.16
CA ASP A 117 7.50 4.12 43.77
C ASP A 117 7.05 3.05 42.77
N THR A 118 6.24 3.41 41.77
CA THR A 118 5.68 2.48 40.78
C THR A 118 5.80 2.98 39.34
N ILE A 119 5.66 2.05 38.38
CA ILE A 119 5.63 2.40 36.95
C ILE A 119 4.46 3.37 36.64
N GLU A 120 3.30 3.22 37.28
CA GLU A 120 2.16 4.15 37.13
C GLU A 120 2.55 5.60 37.46
N GLU A 121 3.23 5.80 38.59
CA GLU A 121 3.71 7.11 39.03
C GLU A 121 4.79 7.66 38.11
N LEU A 122 5.72 6.82 37.65
CA LEU A 122 6.75 7.20 36.67
C LEU A 122 6.11 7.68 35.36
N LEU A 123 5.14 6.95 34.82
CA LEU A 123 4.45 7.36 33.59
C LEU A 123 3.71 8.70 33.78
N HIS A 124 3.11 8.93 34.95
CA HIS A 124 2.49 10.20 35.29
C HIS A 124 3.51 11.35 35.41
N GLU A 125 4.69 11.10 36.01
CA GLU A 125 5.79 12.07 36.09
C GLU A 125 6.30 12.48 34.70
N LEU A 126 6.33 11.52 33.76
CA LEU A 126 6.72 11.74 32.36
C LEU A 126 5.60 12.35 31.49
N ASP A 127 4.45 12.70 32.06
CA ASP A 127 3.25 13.17 31.36
C ASP A 127 2.73 12.17 30.29
N ILE A 128 2.96 10.87 30.48
CA ILE A 128 2.53 9.80 29.58
C ILE A 128 1.15 9.31 30.02
N ALA A 129 0.13 9.69 29.27
CA ALA A 129 -1.21 9.12 29.41
C ALA A 129 -1.28 7.77 28.68
N TYR A 130 -1.84 6.76 29.34
CA TYR A 130 -2.02 5.43 28.76
C TYR A 130 -3.46 4.93 28.86
N THR A 131 -3.78 3.92 28.06
CA THR A 131 -5.09 3.26 28.01
C THR A 131 -4.96 1.75 28.26
N ASP A 132 -6.09 1.08 28.46
CA ASP A 132 -6.14 -0.39 28.60
C ASP A 132 -5.71 -1.15 27.33
N HIS A 133 -5.55 -0.45 26.19
CA HIS A 133 -5.10 -1.03 24.92
C HIS A 133 -3.59 -0.96 24.73
N ASP A 134 -2.92 -0.07 25.45
CA ASP A 134 -1.46 0.10 25.36
C ASP A 134 -0.75 -1.10 25.98
N ASN A 135 0.45 -1.39 25.50
CA ASN A 135 1.28 -2.44 26.08
C ASN A 135 2.31 -1.82 27.01
N ILE A 136 2.28 -2.24 28.29
CA ILE A 136 3.18 -1.76 29.33
C ILE A 136 3.78 -2.97 30.03
N GLU A 137 5.10 -3.13 29.89
CA GLU A 137 5.83 -4.24 30.48
C GLU A 137 7.06 -3.70 31.25
N PRO A 138 7.22 -4.02 32.55
CA PRO A 138 6.30 -4.73 33.43
C PRO A 138 4.99 -3.98 33.71
N ALA A 139 4.09 -4.62 34.46
CA ALA A 139 2.78 -4.04 34.80
C ALA A 139 2.92 -2.70 35.55
N VAL A 140 1.99 -1.77 35.33
CA VAL A 140 2.02 -0.42 35.92
C VAL A 140 2.12 -0.39 37.45
N THR A 141 1.67 -1.45 38.14
CA THR A 141 1.77 -1.59 39.60
C THR A 141 3.12 -2.13 40.09
N THR A 142 4.05 -2.43 39.19
CA THR A 142 5.39 -2.91 39.55
C THR A 142 6.17 -1.79 40.21
N GLU A 143 6.82 -2.11 41.33
CA GLU A 143 7.67 -1.18 42.06
C GLU A 143 8.93 -0.83 41.28
N ILE A 144 9.35 0.43 41.32
CA ILE A 144 10.58 0.90 40.68
C ILE A 144 11.79 0.43 41.48
N SER A 145 12.72 -0.23 40.79
CA SER A 145 14.04 -0.58 41.29
C SER A 145 15.14 -0.05 40.38
N GLU A 146 16.37 -0.01 40.89
CA GLU A 146 17.55 0.34 40.09
C GLU A 146 17.67 -0.52 38.84
N GLU A 147 18.00 0.12 37.72
CA GLU A 147 18.18 -0.50 36.41
C GLU A 147 16.94 -1.26 35.90
N LEU A 148 15.74 -0.94 36.41
CA LEU A 148 14.50 -1.51 35.90
C LEU A 148 14.30 -1.11 34.44
N ALA A 149 14.05 -2.09 33.58
CA ALA A 149 13.68 -1.86 32.19
C ALA A 149 12.15 -1.82 32.06
N VAL A 150 11.61 -0.73 31.53
CA VAL A 150 10.19 -0.51 31.29
C VAL A 150 9.98 -0.32 29.78
N ASN A 151 9.07 -1.06 29.18
CA ASN A 151 8.65 -0.91 27.80
C ASN A 151 7.22 -0.39 27.77
N TYR A 152 7.02 0.75 27.11
CA TYR A 152 5.73 1.35 26.83
C TYR A 152 5.54 1.40 25.31
N GLU A 153 4.49 0.76 24.82
CA GLU A 153 4.06 0.86 23.44
C GLU A 153 2.63 1.37 23.40
N SER A 154 2.46 2.54 22.77
CA SER A 154 1.15 3.10 22.51
C SER A 154 0.40 2.24 21.49
N ALA A 155 -0.86 1.94 21.81
CA ALA A 155 -1.74 1.26 20.89
C ALA A 155 -2.53 2.26 20.06
N PHE A 156 -2.73 1.91 18.81
CA PHE A 156 -3.52 2.69 17.87
C PHE A 156 -4.49 1.78 17.11
N GLN A 157 -5.50 2.42 16.54
CA GLN A 157 -6.58 1.74 15.85
C GLN A 157 -6.22 1.55 14.37
N VAL A 158 -6.36 0.32 13.88
CA VAL A 158 -6.13 -0.08 12.50
C VAL A 158 -7.42 -0.62 11.92
N GLU A 159 -7.68 -0.25 10.67
CA GLU A 159 -8.82 -0.73 9.93
C GLU A 159 -8.40 -1.89 9.02
N LEU A 160 -9.10 -3.01 9.11
CA LEU A 160 -8.90 -4.15 8.23
C LEU A 160 -10.13 -4.35 7.35
N THR A 161 -9.92 -4.27 6.04
CA THR A 161 -10.89 -4.68 5.02
C THR A 161 -10.50 -6.05 4.46
N SER A 162 -11.35 -7.06 4.65
CA SER A 162 -11.18 -8.40 4.07
C SER A 162 -12.54 -8.96 3.66
N ASP A 163 -12.61 -9.63 2.51
CA ASP A 163 -13.81 -10.33 2.04
C ASP A 163 -15.06 -9.41 1.94
N GLY A 164 -14.83 -8.11 1.68
CA GLY A 164 -15.87 -7.09 1.60
C GLY A 164 -16.40 -6.58 2.94
N GLU A 165 -15.84 -7.04 4.06
CA GLU A 165 -16.14 -6.55 5.41
C GLU A 165 -15.01 -5.67 5.94
N GLN A 166 -15.39 -4.62 6.67
CA GLN A 166 -14.49 -3.66 7.31
C GLN A 166 -14.61 -3.80 8.82
N GLN A 167 -13.47 -3.97 9.49
CA GLN A 167 -13.40 -4.18 10.94
C GLN A 167 -12.27 -3.33 11.54
N GLU A 168 -12.41 -2.97 12.80
CA GLU A 168 -11.48 -2.10 13.53
C GLU A 168 -10.77 -2.89 14.63
N PHE A 169 -9.45 -2.76 14.71
CA PHE A 169 -8.60 -3.48 15.67
C PHE A 169 -7.63 -2.54 16.37
N TRP A 170 -7.32 -2.83 17.63
CA TRP A 170 -6.21 -2.18 18.33
C TRP A 170 -4.93 -2.98 18.15
N THR A 171 -3.83 -2.29 17.91
CA THR A 171 -2.50 -2.88 17.80
C THR A 171 -1.43 -1.90 18.28
N THR A 172 -0.29 -2.41 18.72
CA THR A 172 0.94 -1.64 18.84
C THR A 172 1.75 -1.76 17.54
N SER A 173 2.91 -1.10 17.50
CA SER A 173 3.82 -1.12 16.34
C SER A 173 4.19 -2.55 15.94
N THR A 174 3.87 -2.94 14.71
CA THR A 174 4.08 -4.31 14.21
C THR A 174 4.20 -4.34 12.68
N THR A 175 4.32 -5.50 12.05
CA THR A 175 4.26 -5.63 10.58
C THR A 175 2.85 -6.01 10.13
N VAL A 176 2.50 -5.68 8.88
CA VAL A 176 1.21 -6.11 8.29
C VAL A 176 1.06 -7.64 8.34
N ALA A 177 2.13 -8.39 8.10
CA ALA A 177 2.13 -9.86 8.22
C ALA A 177 1.76 -10.33 9.62
N ASP A 178 2.45 -9.82 10.65
CA ASP A 178 2.26 -10.23 12.04
C ASP A 178 0.86 -9.81 12.55
N PHE A 179 0.39 -8.63 12.14
CA PHE A 179 -0.97 -8.15 12.43
C PHE A 179 -2.03 -9.11 11.87
N LEU A 180 -1.92 -9.49 10.59
CA LEU A 180 -2.88 -10.40 9.95
C LEU A 180 -2.84 -11.81 10.55
N GLU A 181 -1.66 -12.31 10.91
CA GLU A 181 -1.53 -13.61 11.60
C GLU A 181 -2.24 -13.60 12.95
N ARG A 182 -2.04 -12.53 13.75
CA ARG A 182 -2.70 -12.36 15.06
C ARG A 182 -4.22 -12.29 14.95
N GLU A 183 -4.73 -11.59 13.94
CA GLU A 183 -6.18 -11.52 13.66
C GLU A 183 -6.72 -12.75 12.93
N ASN A 184 -5.92 -13.82 12.79
CA ASN A 184 -6.28 -15.08 12.14
C ASN A 184 -6.75 -14.93 10.69
N VAL A 185 -6.20 -13.95 9.97
CA VAL A 185 -6.49 -13.71 8.56
C VAL A 185 -5.54 -14.56 7.72
N THR A 186 -6.10 -15.56 7.05
CA THR A 186 -5.33 -16.45 6.16
C THR A 186 -5.36 -15.94 4.74
N LEU A 187 -4.20 -15.93 4.08
CA LEU A 187 -4.04 -15.47 2.70
C LEU A 187 -3.90 -16.68 1.76
N GLY A 188 -4.61 -16.63 0.63
CA GLY A 188 -4.41 -17.55 -0.50
C GLY A 188 -3.09 -17.30 -1.22
N GLU A 189 -2.66 -18.25 -2.04
CA GLU A 189 -1.37 -18.17 -2.76
C GLU A 189 -1.24 -16.96 -3.69
N LEU A 190 -2.37 -16.46 -4.19
CA LEU A 190 -2.42 -15.33 -5.12
C LEU A 190 -2.92 -14.04 -4.45
N ASP A 191 -3.40 -14.12 -3.21
CA ASP A 191 -3.95 -12.98 -2.50
C ASP A 191 -2.89 -11.91 -2.31
N ARG A 192 -3.35 -10.66 -2.24
CA ARG A 192 -2.48 -9.51 -2.00
C ARG A 192 -2.97 -8.72 -0.80
N VAL A 193 -2.06 -7.99 -0.19
CA VAL A 193 -2.37 -7.07 0.90
C VAL A 193 -1.83 -5.69 0.54
N GLU A 194 -2.60 -4.67 0.87
CA GLU A 194 -2.21 -3.26 0.79
C GLU A 194 -2.40 -2.63 2.17
N PRO A 195 -1.35 -2.13 2.85
CA PRO A 195 0.06 -2.13 2.45
C PRO A 195 0.70 -3.53 2.37
N ALA A 196 1.94 -3.60 1.89
CA ALA A 196 2.67 -4.86 1.76
C ALA A 196 2.87 -5.55 3.12
N LEU A 197 3.04 -6.87 3.11
CA LEU A 197 3.16 -7.69 4.32
C LEU A 197 4.31 -7.27 5.23
N GLU A 198 5.42 -6.82 4.66
CA GLU A 198 6.61 -6.37 5.39
C GLU A 198 6.54 -4.91 5.83
N GLU A 199 5.51 -4.16 5.42
CA GLU A 199 5.33 -2.77 5.83
C GLU A 199 5.09 -2.72 7.34
N ARG A 200 5.72 -1.74 7.99
CA ARG A 200 5.50 -1.49 9.40
C ARG A 200 4.24 -0.67 9.60
N ILE A 201 3.44 -1.10 10.56
CA ILE A 201 2.31 -0.39 11.08
C ILE A 201 2.82 0.37 12.30
N ASP A 202 3.08 1.67 12.15
CA ASP A 202 3.55 2.54 13.24
C ASP A 202 2.50 3.62 13.62
N GLU A 203 1.40 3.68 12.86
CA GLU A 203 0.28 4.60 13.08
C GLU A 203 -1.03 3.99 12.55
N ALA A 204 -2.14 4.71 12.75
CA ALA A 204 -3.44 4.32 12.23
C ALA A 204 -3.43 4.30 10.69
N ILE A 205 -3.62 3.11 10.11
CA ILE A 205 -3.65 2.88 8.66
C ILE A 205 -4.80 1.94 8.28
N ASP A 206 -5.17 1.98 7.00
CA ASP A 206 -6.13 1.06 6.41
C ASP A 206 -5.38 -0.11 5.75
N ILE A 207 -5.66 -1.32 6.20
CA ILE A 207 -5.14 -2.58 5.65
C ILE A 207 -6.24 -3.24 4.82
N ARG A 208 -5.94 -3.58 3.58
CA ARG A 208 -6.86 -4.27 2.67
C ARG A 208 -6.28 -5.59 2.22
N VAL A 209 -7.04 -6.65 2.43
CA VAL A 209 -6.80 -7.97 1.83
C VAL A 209 -7.62 -8.07 0.55
N ILE A 210 -6.92 -8.33 -0.55
CA ILE A 210 -7.49 -8.47 -1.90
C ILE A 210 -7.44 -9.94 -2.27
N ARG A 211 -8.61 -10.57 -2.41
CA ARG A 211 -8.71 -11.99 -2.78
C ARG A 211 -8.51 -12.15 -4.27
N VAL A 212 -7.49 -12.90 -4.69
CA VAL A 212 -7.16 -13.06 -6.10
C VAL A 212 -7.44 -14.49 -6.56
N GLU A 213 -8.31 -14.62 -7.55
CA GLU A 213 -8.63 -15.92 -8.15
C GLU A 213 -8.26 -15.93 -9.64
N LYS A 214 -7.76 -17.08 -10.11
CA LYS A 214 -7.54 -17.35 -11.52
C LYS A 214 -8.44 -18.48 -11.97
N VAL A 215 -9.35 -18.18 -12.88
CA VAL A 215 -10.30 -19.16 -13.41
C VAL A 215 -10.16 -19.28 -14.93
N THR A 216 -10.49 -20.46 -15.46
CA THR A 216 -10.59 -20.65 -16.92
C THR A 216 -12.04 -20.54 -17.35
N ASP A 217 -12.35 -19.50 -18.12
CA ASP A 217 -13.66 -19.34 -18.77
C ASP A 217 -13.63 -19.93 -20.19
N VAL A 218 -14.68 -20.63 -20.59
CA VAL A 218 -14.76 -21.28 -21.91
C VAL A 218 -15.94 -20.70 -22.67
N VAL A 219 -15.63 -19.96 -23.73
CA VAL A 219 -16.62 -19.34 -24.60
C VAL A 219 -16.69 -20.10 -25.92
N GLU A 220 -17.89 -20.55 -26.27
CA GLU A 220 -18.17 -21.19 -27.55
C GLU A 220 -18.48 -20.13 -28.62
N GLU A 221 -17.82 -20.22 -29.77
CA GLU A 221 -18.07 -19.34 -30.92
C GLU A 221 -18.26 -20.15 -32.21
N THR A 222 -19.18 -19.71 -33.07
CA THR A 222 -19.38 -20.29 -34.40
C THR A 222 -18.38 -19.74 -35.42
N VAL A 223 -17.93 -20.62 -36.31
CA VAL A 223 -17.03 -20.26 -37.41
C VAL A 223 -17.82 -20.34 -38.72
N ALA A 224 -18.02 -19.19 -39.35
CA ALA A 224 -18.72 -19.11 -40.63
C ALA A 224 -17.97 -19.90 -41.72
N PHE A 225 -18.72 -20.60 -42.57
CA PHE A 225 -18.17 -21.30 -43.73
C PHE A 225 -18.00 -20.38 -44.94
N GLY A 226 -17.02 -20.67 -45.80
CA GLY A 226 -16.82 -19.98 -47.06
C GLY A 226 -17.73 -20.50 -48.18
N THR A 227 -17.73 -19.84 -49.34
CA THR A 227 -18.36 -20.37 -50.56
C THR A 227 -17.28 -20.62 -51.62
N VAL A 228 -17.19 -21.85 -52.10
CA VAL A 228 -16.25 -22.28 -53.13
C VAL A 228 -16.99 -22.56 -54.43
N THR A 229 -16.59 -21.87 -55.50
CA THR A 229 -17.18 -22.03 -56.83
C THR A 229 -16.42 -23.10 -57.63
N LYS A 230 -17.13 -24.10 -58.15
CA LYS A 230 -16.55 -25.17 -58.98
C LYS A 230 -17.11 -25.13 -60.39
N ARG A 231 -16.26 -25.17 -61.41
CA ARG A 231 -16.72 -25.23 -62.82
C ARG A 231 -17.33 -26.60 -63.12
N ASP A 232 -18.44 -26.60 -63.84
CA ASP A 232 -19.17 -27.79 -64.27
C ASP A 232 -19.44 -27.70 -65.78
N GLU A 233 -18.82 -28.61 -66.54
CA GLU A 233 -18.89 -28.64 -68.01
C GLU A 233 -20.22 -29.21 -68.54
N ASP A 234 -20.99 -29.88 -67.69
CA ASP A 234 -22.30 -30.45 -68.05
C ASP A 234 -23.43 -29.42 -67.82
N LEU A 235 -23.22 -28.48 -66.89
CA LEU A 235 -24.15 -27.41 -66.57
C LEU A 235 -24.04 -26.25 -67.58
N GLU A 236 -25.18 -25.70 -67.99
CA GLU A 236 -25.24 -24.61 -68.98
C GLU A 236 -24.59 -23.34 -68.48
N ASN A 237 -23.87 -22.65 -69.37
CA ASN A 237 -23.22 -21.38 -69.07
C ASN A 237 -24.22 -20.38 -68.48
N GLY A 238 -23.89 -19.82 -67.32
CA GLY A 238 -24.73 -18.89 -66.57
C GLY A 238 -25.75 -19.54 -65.63
N LYS A 239 -25.81 -20.87 -65.53
CA LYS A 239 -26.58 -21.57 -64.47
C LYS A 239 -25.68 -21.93 -63.30
N GLU A 240 -26.25 -21.87 -62.11
CA GLU A 240 -25.61 -22.28 -60.86
C GLU A 240 -26.39 -23.42 -60.21
N LYS A 241 -25.66 -24.32 -59.54
CA LYS A 241 -26.26 -25.40 -58.74
C LYS A 241 -25.47 -25.55 -57.45
N VAL A 242 -26.16 -25.48 -56.31
CA VAL A 242 -25.55 -25.82 -55.02
C VAL A 242 -25.28 -27.32 -54.97
N VAL A 243 -24.02 -27.69 -54.72
CA VAL A 243 -23.54 -29.07 -54.59
C VAL A 243 -23.42 -29.47 -53.12
N ASN A 244 -23.00 -28.53 -52.26
CA ASN A 244 -22.99 -28.66 -50.80
C ASN A 244 -23.42 -27.30 -50.22
N ASP A 245 -24.35 -27.27 -49.27
CA ASP A 245 -24.82 -26.03 -48.63
C ASP A 245 -23.80 -25.41 -47.66
N GLY A 246 -22.77 -26.17 -47.29
CA GLY A 246 -21.81 -25.81 -46.26
C GLY A 246 -22.37 -26.02 -44.86
N GLU A 247 -21.50 -26.03 -43.87
CA GLU A 247 -21.86 -26.14 -42.46
C GLU A 247 -20.96 -25.23 -41.63
N GLU A 248 -21.54 -24.51 -40.68
CA GLU A 248 -20.77 -23.72 -39.72
C GLU A 248 -19.90 -24.65 -38.86
N GLY A 249 -18.67 -24.19 -38.64
CA GLY A 249 -17.77 -24.76 -37.65
C GLY A 249 -18.05 -24.20 -36.27
N GLN A 250 -17.34 -24.70 -35.28
CA GLN A 250 -17.47 -24.33 -33.88
C GLN A 250 -16.09 -24.42 -33.22
N VAL A 251 -15.74 -23.39 -32.46
CA VAL A 251 -14.50 -23.33 -31.69
C VAL A 251 -14.81 -22.99 -30.24
N ASN A 252 -14.07 -23.60 -29.32
CA ASN A 252 -14.05 -23.23 -27.91
C ASN A 252 -12.84 -22.37 -27.64
N LYS A 253 -13.07 -21.16 -27.13
CA LYS A 253 -12.02 -20.24 -26.69
C LYS A 253 -11.91 -20.31 -25.18
N HIS A 254 -10.75 -20.74 -24.70
CA HIS A 254 -10.42 -20.77 -23.28
C HIS A 254 -9.72 -19.46 -22.92
N TYR A 255 -10.30 -18.75 -21.97
CA TYR A 255 -9.75 -17.52 -21.41
C TYR A 255 -9.24 -17.79 -19.99
N GLU A 256 -8.02 -17.36 -19.68
CA GLU A 256 -7.61 -17.17 -18.28
C GLU A 256 -8.20 -15.83 -17.83
N VAL A 257 -9.02 -15.87 -16.78
CA VAL A 257 -9.66 -14.70 -16.19
C VAL A 257 -9.11 -14.52 -14.78
N VAL A 258 -8.60 -13.32 -14.50
CA VAL A 258 -8.15 -12.94 -13.15
C VAL A 258 -9.25 -12.13 -12.49
N LEU A 259 -9.67 -12.58 -11.31
CA LEU A 259 -10.67 -11.95 -10.46
C LEU A 259 -9.98 -11.37 -9.22
N GLU A 260 -10.36 -10.17 -8.81
CA GLU A 260 -10.02 -9.59 -7.50
C GLU A 260 -11.31 -9.26 -6.78
N ASP A 261 -11.49 -9.79 -5.57
CA ASP A 261 -12.71 -9.66 -4.77
C ASP A 261 -14.00 -10.05 -5.55
N GLY A 262 -13.85 -10.98 -6.49
CA GLY A 262 -14.92 -11.46 -7.37
C GLY A 262 -15.20 -10.61 -8.62
N GLU A 263 -14.51 -9.48 -8.81
CA GLU A 263 -14.62 -8.65 -10.01
C GLU A 263 -13.59 -9.04 -11.08
N GLU A 264 -13.95 -9.07 -12.36
CA GLU A 264 -13.01 -9.36 -13.47
C GLU A 264 -12.10 -8.17 -13.76
N ILE A 265 -10.80 -8.37 -13.58
CA ILE A 265 -9.78 -7.33 -13.83
C ILE A 265 -9.09 -7.53 -15.17
N SER A 266 -8.91 -8.80 -15.56
CA SER A 266 -8.27 -9.13 -16.84
C SER A 266 -8.76 -10.45 -17.41
N ARG A 267 -8.72 -10.53 -18.75
CA ARG A 267 -8.98 -11.75 -19.51
C ARG A 267 -7.95 -11.93 -20.61
N GLU A 268 -7.40 -13.13 -20.74
CA GLU A 268 -6.43 -13.48 -21.78
C GLU A 268 -6.85 -14.76 -22.51
N LEU A 269 -6.85 -14.75 -23.85
CA LEU A 269 -7.13 -15.95 -24.65
C LEU A 269 -5.91 -16.87 -24.62
N VAL A 270 -6.01 -17.98 -23.90
CA VAL A 270 -4.90 -18.94 -23.74
C VAL A 270 -4.94 -20.08 -24.75
N LYS A 271 -6.13 -20.50 -25.18
CA LYS A 271 -6.30 -21.62 -26.11
C LYS A 271 -7.54 -21.43 -26.98
N THR A 272 -7.44 -21.78 -28.26
CA THR A 272 -8.58 -22.00 -29.14
C THR A 272 -8.59 -23.46 -29.56
N GLU A 273 -9.71 -24.14 -29.37
CA GLU A 273 -9.90 -25.54 -29.71
C GLU A 273 -11.04 -25.68 -30.73
N THR A 274 -10.74 -26.22 -31.90
CA THR A 274 -11.78 -26.50 -32.90
C THR A 274 -12.58 -27.72 -32.49
N VAL A 275 -13.86 -27.52 -32.19
CA VAL A 275 -14.82 -28.58 -31.88
C VAL A 275 -15.39 -29.17 -33.17
N LYS A 276 -15.69 -28.31 -34.13
CA LYS A 276 -16.23 -28.69 -35.45
C LYS A 276 -15.59 -27.83 -36.53
N GLU A 277 -14.99 -28.46 -37.53
CA GLU A 277 -14.47 -27.76 -38.71
C GLU A 277 -15.62 -27.21 -39.56
N SER A 278 -15.48 -25.98 -40.07
CA SER A 278 -16.43 -25.41 -41.01
C SER A 278 -16.32 -26.11 -42.36
N GLN A 279 -17.44 -26.43 -42.99
CA GLN A 279 -17.48 -26.99 -44.33
C GLN A 279 -17.94 -25.93 -45.32
N ASP A 280 -17.14 -25.62 -46.33
CA ASP A 280 -17.50 -24.62 -47.33
C ASP A 280 -18.72 -25.04 -48.16
N ARG A 281 -19.55 -24.04 -48.47
CA ARG A 281 -20.63 -24.17 -49.45
C ARG A 281 -20.04 -24.31 -50.85
N VAL A 282 -20.40 -25.36 -51.57
CA VAL A 282 -19.90 -25.59 -52.93
C VAL A 282 -20.99 -25.24 -53.93
N VAL A 283 -20.72 -24.29 -54.81
CA VAL A 283 -21.63 -23.90 -55.90
C VAL A 283 -20.98 -24.26 -57.24
N ALA A 284 -21.62 -25.16 -57.98
CA ALA A 284 -21.24 -25.50 -59.35
C ALA A 284 -21.73 -24.40 -60.31
N VAL A 285 -20.83 -23.87 -61.13
CA VAL A 285 -21.15 -22.90 -62.19
C VAL A 285 -20.96 -23.54 -63.55
N GLY A 286 -22.00 -23.46 -64.38
CA GLY A 286 -22.00 -24.06 -65.69
C GLY A 286 -21.04 -23.37 -66.65
N THR A 287 -20.30 -24.16 -67.43
CA THR A 287 -19.42 -23.67 -68.50
C THR A 287 -19.81 -24.20 -69.87
N ARG A 288 -20.88 -25.02 -69.97
CA ARG A 288 -21.36 -25.56 -71.24
C ARG A 288 -21.91 -24.45 -72.13
N PRO A 289 -21.36 -24.20 -73.33
CA PRO A 289 -21.83 -23.14 -74.21
C PRO A 289 -23.32 -23.32 -74.55
N ALA A 290 -24.11 -22.25 -74.46
CA ALA A 290 -25.50 -22.27 -74.88
C ALA A 290 -25.59 -22.56 -76.39
N ALA A 291 -26.53 -23.42 -76.79
CA ALA A 291 -26.82 -23.64 -78.20
C ALA A 291 -27.34 -22.32 -78.84
N PRO A 292 -26.96 -21.99 -80.08
CA PRO A 292 -27.34 -20.74 -80.72
C PRO A 292 -28.86 -20.69 -80.92
N SER A 293 -29.55 -19.82 -80.18
CA SER A 293 -30.96 -19.50 -80.44
C SER A 293 -31.04 -18.47 -81.58
N VAL A 294 -31.37 -18.95 -82.78
CA VAL A 294 -31.85 -18.10 -83.88
C VAL A 294 -33.24 -17.58 -83.54
N SER A 295 -33.41 -16.27 -83.47
CA SER A 295 -34.72 -15.62 -83.54
C SER A 295 -34.67 -14.50 -84.58
N ARG A 296 -35.47 -14.70 -85.64
CA ARG A 296 -35.68 -13.79 -86.78
C ARG A 296 -36.68 -12.70 -86.40
N SER A 297 -36.37 -11.49 -86.89
CA SER A 297 -37.11 -10.24 -86.76
C SER A 297 -38.56 -10.25 -87.29
N ALA A 298 -39.41 -9.41 -86.67
CA ALA A 298 -40.35 -8.53 -87.36
C ALA A 298 -40.74 -7.32 -86.47
N SER A 299 -40.58 -6.11 -87.04
CA SER A 299 -41.08 -4.80 -86.58
C SER A 299 -42.33 -4.43 -87.44
N PRO A 300 -43.18 -3.40 -87.17
CA PRO A 300 -42.77 -2.04 -86.75
C PRO A 300 -43.67 -1.30 -85.71
N SER A 301 -43.06 -0.21 -85.22
CA SER A 301 -43.47 0.82 -84.25
C SER A 301 -44.55 1.81 -84.80
N PRO A 302 -45.13 2.76 -84.03
CA PRO A 302 -44.36 3.94 -83.57
C PRO A 302 -44.74 4.62 -82.23
N SER A 303 -43.76 5.43 -81.77
CA SER A 303 -43.84 6.71 -81.03
C SER A 303 -44.15 6.67 -79.52
N THR A 304 -43.42 7.30 -78.61
CA THR A 304 -42.24 8.21 -78.60
C THR A 304 -41.74 8.25 -77.13
N ASN A 305 -40.51 7.81 -76.79
CA ASN A 305 -39.25 8.59 -76.70
C ASN A 305 -39.36 9.84 -75.79
N THR A 306 -38.46 10.19 -74.85
CA THR A 306 -37.07 9.82 -74.50
C THR A 306 -36.72 10.72 -73.30
N ASN A 307 -36.02 10.30 -72.25
CA ASN A 307 -34.56 10.31 -72.11
C ASN A 307 -34.24 9.97 -70.63
N ASN A 308 -33.14 9.34 -70.22
CA ASN A 308 -32.06 8.62 -70.88
C ASN A 308 -31.19 8.02 -69.77
N SER A 309 -30.60 6.83 -70.05
CA SER A 309 -29.26 6.33 -69.62
C SER A 309 -28.91 6.26 -68.13
N SER A 310 -28.32 5.20 -67.56
CA SER A 310 -27.51 4.05 -68.04
C SER A 310 -27.16 3.28 -66.75
N GLY A 311 -27.11 1.95 -66.61
CA GLY A 311 -26.37 0.97 -67.39
C GLY A 311 -25.31 0.30 -66.49
N GLY A 312 -25.20 -1.04 -66.52
CA GLY A 312 -24.08 -1.83 -65.97
C GLY A 312 -24.43 -2.60 -64.69
N SER A 313 -24.75 -3.90 -64.75
CA SER A 313 -23.84 -5.05 -64.85
C SER A 313 -23.50 -5.65 -63.48
N SER A 314 -24.15 -6.77 -63.21
CA SER A 314 -23.71 -7.83 -62.31
C SER A 314 -22.31 -8.31 -62.72
N GLU A 315 -21.32 -7.98 -61.92
CA GLU A 315 -19.94 -8.47 -62.02
C GLU A 315 -19.44 -8.84 -60.62
N ALA A 316 -18.66 -9.92 -60.56
CA ALA A 316 -17.87 -10.30 -59.41
C ALA A 316 -16.92 -9.14 -59.05
N SER A 317 -17.25 -8.42 -57.97
CA SER A 317 -16.46 -7.31 -57.47
C SER A 317 -15.23 -7.85 -56.74
N SER A 318 -14.12 -7.94 -57.47
CA SER A 318 -12.79 -7.73 -56.89
C SER A 318 -12.87 -6.49 -56.00
N GLY A 319 -12.76 -6.68 -54.67
CA GLY A 319 -12.99 -5.62 -53.69
C GLY A 319 -12.25 -4.34 -54.06
N ARG A 320 -12.99 -3.23 -54.15
CA ARG A 320 -12.42 -1.93 -54.55
C ARG A 320 -11.47 -1.45 -53.48
N THR A 321 -10.18 -1.39 -53.82
CA THR A 321 -9.14 -0.94 -52.90
C THR A 321 -8.82 0.53 -53.12
N MET A 322 -8.65 1.29 -52.03
CA MET A 322 -8.22 2.69 -52.08
C MET A 322 -7.43 3.09 -50.84
N THR A 323 -6.62 4.15 -50.94
CA THR A 323 -5.92 4.75 -49.81
C THR A 323 -6.73 5.92 -49.26
N VAL A 324 -6.95 5.93 -47.95
CA VAL A 324 -7.72 6.94 -47.23
C VAL A 324 -6.94 7.49 -46.05
N THR A 325 -7.28 8.68 -45.59
CA THR A 325 -6.83 9.18 -44.28
C THR A 325 -7.75 8.63 -43.21
N ALA A 326 -7.20 7.86 -42.27
CA ALA A 326 -7.94 7.32 -41.13
C ALA A 326 -7.59 8.08 -39.84
N THR A 327 -8.63 8.49 -39.12
CA THR A 327 -8.58 8.92 -37.71
C THR A 327 -9.33 7.91 -36.84
N ALA A 328 -9.41 8.13 -35.52
CA ALA A 328 -10.24 7.32 -34.64
C ALA A 328 -11.16 8.18 -33.76
N TYR A 329 -12.32 7.64 -33.43
CA TYR A 329 -13.31 8.22 -32.52
C TYR A 329 -13.79 7.22 -31.48
N THR A 330 -14.29 7.75 -30.37
CA THR A 330 -14.83 6.96 -29.26
C THR A 330 -16.31 7.26 -29.08
N ALA A 331 -17.09 6.27 -28.66
CA ALA A 331 -18.50 6.48 -28.33
C ALA A 331 -18.69 7.28 -27.01
N SER A 332 -17.68 7.26 -26.13
CA SER A 332 -17.68 7.97 -24.84
C SER A 332 -17.15 9.41 -24.97
N CYS A 333 -18.04 10.32 -25.35
CA CYS A 333 -17.81 11.77 -25.27
C CYS A 333 -18.98 12.48 -24.61
N SER A 334 -18.69 13.62 -23.96
CA SER A 334 -19.71 14.46 -23.32
C SER A 334 -20.73 14.90 -24.36
N GLY A 335 -21.98 14.43 -24.25
CA GLY A 335 -23.06 14.70 -25.19
C GLY A 335 -23.21 13.72 -26.36
N CYS A 336 -22.40 12.65 -26.41
CA CYS A 336 -22.50 11.62 -27.44
C CYS A 336 -23.50 10.55 -27.02
N SER A 337 -24.48 10.25 -27.88
CA SER A 337 -25.47 9.17 -27.64
C SER A 337 -24.86 7.78 -27.74
N GLY A 338 -23.71 7.64 -28.40
CA GLY A 338 -23.10 6.35 -28.75
C GLY A 338 -23.85 5.57 -29.83
N VAL A 339 -24.83 6.19 -30.49
CA VAL A 339 -25.61 5.58 -31.58
C VAL A 339 -25.13 6.11 -32.93
N THR A 340 -24.77 5.22 -33.85
CA THR A 340 -24.25 5.57 -35.18
C THR A 340 -25.36 5.98 -36.15
N ALA A 341 -25.00 6.54 -37.31
CA ALA A 341 -25.95 6.92 -38.36
C ALA A 341 -26.87 5.76 -38.84
N THR A 342 -26.39 4.52 -38.83
CA THR A 342 -27.20 3.33 -39.15
C THR A 342 -27.99 2.76 -37.96
N GLY A 343 -27.91 3.40 -36.79
CA GLY A 343 -28.64 3.02 -35.58
C GLY A 343 -27.91 2.01 -34.69
N ILE A 344 -26.62 1.76 -34.91
CA ILE A 344 -25.90 0.79 -34.09
C ILE A 344 -25.48 1.44 -32.78
N ASN A 345 -25.83 0.82 -31.65
CA ASN A 345 -25.49 1.32 -30.33
C ASN A 345 -24.13 0.77 -29.87
N LEU A 346 -23.09 1.60 -30.00
CA LEU A 346 -21.72 1.29 -29.62
C LEU A 346 -21.55 1.16 -28.10
N ASN A 347 -22.50 1.65 -27.29
CA ASN A 347 -22.43 1.47 -25.84
C ASN A 347 -22.70 0.02 -25.41
N ASN A 348 -23.51 -0.72 -26.18
CA ASN A 348 -23.82 -2.13 -25.90
C ASN A 348 -22.65 -3.05 -26.26
N ASN A 349 -21.82 -2.66 -27.23
CA ASN A 349 -20.60 -3.38 -27.59
C ASN A 349 -19.53 -2.40 -28.07
N ARG A 350 -18.66 -2.00 -27.13
CA ARG A 350 -17.59 -1.01 -27.35
C ARG A 350 -16.45 -1.52 -28.23
N ASN A 351 -16.36 -2.83 -28.42
CA ASN A 351 -15.34 -3.46 -29.26
C ASN A 351 -15.78 -3.66 -30.71
N MET A 352 -17.03 -3.32 -31.02
CA MET A 352 -17.58 -3.50 -32.36
C MET A 352 -16.88 -2.60 -33.37
N LYS A 353 -16.45 -3.18 -34.49
CA LYS A 353 -15.69 -2.50 -35.53
C LYS A 353 -16.63 -1.73 -36.47
N VAL A 354 -16.83 -0.45 -36.20
CA VAL A 354 -17.59 0.46 -37.05
C VAL A 354 -16.70 1.60 -37.53
N ILE A 355 -16.90 2.01 -38.78
CA ILE A 355 -16.24 3.18 -39.34
C ILE A 355 -17.26 4.24 -39.75
N ALA A 356 -16.91 5.51 -39.50
CA ALA A 356 -17.58 6.64 -40.11
C ALA A 356 -16.99 6.91 -41.49
N VAL A 357 -17.87 7.13 -42.48
CA VAL A 357 -17.48 7.30 -43.89
C VAL A 357 -18.22 8.45 -44.57
N ASP A 358 -17.78 8.80 -45.78
CA ASP A 358 -18.58 9.56 -46.74
C ASP A 358 -19.44 8.59 -47.58
N PRO A 359 -20.79 8.60 -47.45
CA PRO A 359 -21.67 7.69 -48.18
C PRO A 359 -21.59 7.79 -49.71
N SER A 360 -21.07 8.91 -50.25
CA SER A 360 -20.85 9.06 -51.69
C SER A 360 -19.61 8.30 -52.20
N VAL A 361 -18.72 7.90 -51.30
CA VAL A 361 -17.48 7.17 -51.59
C VAL A 361 -17.58 5.71 -51.13
N ILE A 362 -18.06 5.49 -49.91
CA ILE A 362 -18.27 4.16 -49.31
C ILE A 362 -19.72 4.09 -48.85
N PRO A 363 -20.59 3.30 -49.49
CA PRO A 363 -21.99 3.17 -49.09
C PRO A 363 -22.13 2.73 -47.62
N LEU A 364 -23.14 3.27 -46.93
CA LEU A 364 -23.46 2.79 -45.58
C LEU A 364 -23.96 1.34 -45.65
N GLY A 365 -23.54 0.53 -44.69
CA GLY A 365 -23.80 -0.91 -44.61
C GLY A 365 -22.72 -1.79 -45.23
N SER A 366 -21.81 -1.24 -46.04
CA SER A 366 -20.71 -2.00 -46.63
C SER A 366 -19.76 -2.57 -45.58
N ARG A 367 -19.19 -3.75 -45.84
CA ARG A 367 -18.05 -4.25 -45.06
C ARG A 367 -16.75 -3.78 -45.69
N VAL A 368 -15.88 -3.22 -44.87
CA VAL A 368 -14.63 -2.62 -45.29
C VAL A 368 -13.51 -3.22 -44.47
N HIS A 369 -12.54 -3.83 -45.14
CA HIS A 369 -11.28 -4.21 -44.51
C HIS A 369 -10.35 -3.01 -44.43
N VAL A 370 -9.91 -2.65 -43.22
CA VAL A 370 -9.02 -1.52 -42.97
C VAL A 370 -7.67 -2.05 -42.49
N GLU A 371 -6.61 -1.75 -43.23
CA GLU A 371 -5.25 -2.18 -42.91
C GLU A 371 -4.85 -1.76 -41.48
N GLY A 372 -4.48 -2.72 -40.65
CA GLY A 372 -4.10 -2.51 -39.25
C GLY A 372 -5.26 -2.31 -38.26
N TYR A 373 -6.51 -2.34 -38.71
CA TYR A 373 -7.70 -2.22 -37.83
C TYR A 373 -8.64 -3.44 -37.91
N GLY A 374 -8.69 -4.12 -39.07
CA GLY A 374 -9.52 -5.29 -39.33
C GLY A 374 -10.74 -4.97 -40.19
N THR A 375 -11.67 -5.92 -40.26
CA THR A 375 -12.93 -5.76 -41.02
C THR A 375 -13.95 -5.01 -40.17
N ALA A 376 -14.54 -3.97 -40.74
CA ALA A 376 -15.47 -3.07 -40.08
C ALA A 376 -16.70 -2.81 -40.94
N VAL A 377 -17.80 -2.42 -40.30
CA VAL A 377 -19.02 -1.99 -40.98
C VAL A 377 -18.99 -0.48 -41.18
N ALA A 378 -19.30 -0.02 -42.39
CA ALA A 378 -19.57 1.39 -42.69
C ALA A 378 -20.93 1.79 -42.07
N GLY A 379 -20.94 2.02 -40.76
CA GLY A 379 -22.16 2.21 -39.97
C GLY A 379 -22.41 3.65 -39.51
N ASP A 380 -21.49 4.56 -39.77
CA ASP A 380 -21.56 5.91 -39.23
C ASP A 380 -21.20 7.00 -40.24
N THR A 381 -21.53 8.25 -39.92
CA THR A 381 -21.14 9.42 -40.70
C THR A 381 -20.70 10.55 -39.79
N GLY A 382 -19.73 11.34 -40.23
CA GLY A 382 -19.27 12.51 -39.49
C GLY A 382 -19.24 13.75 -40.37
N GLY A 383 -19.55 14.93 -39.81
CA GLY A 383 -19.53 16.18 -40.57
C GLY A 383 -18.17 16.47 -41.23
N ALA A 384 -17.08 16.08 -40.56
CA ALA A 384 -15.70 16.24 -41.02
C ALA A 384 -15.14 15.00 -41.76
N ILE A 385 -15.96 13.98 -42.02
CA ILE A 385 -15.58 12.76 -42.74
C ILE A 385 -16.18 12.84 -44.14
N LYS A 386 -15.37 13.36 -45.08
CA LYS A 386 -15.76 13.65 -46.47
C LYS A 386 -14.68 13.18 -47.42
N GLY A 387 -15.07 12.66 -48.58
CA GLY A 387 -14.17 12.11 -49.59
C GLY A 387 -13.41 10.87 -49.10
N ASN A 388 -12.10 10.81 -49.37
CA ASN A 388 -11.23 9.68 -49.03
C ASN A 388 -10.72 9.76 -47.58
N LYS A 389 -11.64 9.97 -46.63
CA LYS A 389 -11.36 10.03 -45.19
C LYS A 389 -12.33 9.11 -44.45
N ILE A 390 -11.81 8.39 -43.46
CA ILE A 390 -12.60 7.54 -42.57
C ILE A 390 -12.26 7.85 -41.11
N ASP A 391 -13.18 7.52 -40.21
CA ASP A 391 -12.96 7.55 -38.77
C ASP A 391 -13.25 6.16 -38.19
N VAL A 392 -12.29 5.53 -37.52
CA VAL A 392 -12.48 4.19 -36.96
C VAL A 392 -12.96 4.26 -35.53
N HIS A 393 -13.96 3.46 -35.17
CA HIS A 393 -14.42 3.39 -33.78
C HIS A 393 -13.41 2.63 -32.92
N VAL A 394 -13.08 3.16 -31.75
CA VAL A 394 -12.28 2.45 -30.75
C VAL A 394 -12.90 2.58 -29.36
N PRO A 395 -12.67 1.60 -28.46
CA PRO A 395 -13.35 1.54 -27.16
C PRO A 395 -12.99 2.71 -26.25
N THR A 396 -11.71 3.09 -26.21
CA THR A 396 -11.17 4.09 -25.27
C THR A 396 -10.50 5.27 -25.96
N LYS A 397 -10.37 6.40 -25.25
CA LYS A 397 -9.62 7.57 -25.73
C LYS A 397 -8.15 7.26 -25.91
N GLU A 398 -7.61 6.36 -25.10
CA GLU A 398 -6.22 5.92 -25.20
C GLU A 398 -5.99 5.13 -26.50
N ASP A 399 -6.94 4.28 -26.90
CA ASP A 399 -6.89 3.59 -28.20
C ASP A 399 -6.94 4.57 -29.37
N ALA A 400 -7.74 5.64 -29.26
CA ALA A 400 -7.82 6.66 -30.30
C ALA A 400 -6.49 7.42 -30.44
N ARG A 401 -5.84 7.71 -29.31
CA ARG A 401 -4.49 8.31 -29.29
C ARG A 401 -3.43 7.39 -29.87
N ARG A 402 -3.44 6.11 -29.49
CA ARG A 402 -2.53 5.08 -30.04
C ARG A 402 -2.74 4.88 -31.54
N TRP A 403 -3.98 4.93 -32.02
CA TRP A 403 -4.29 4.82 -33.44
C TRP A 403 -3.72 6.00 -34.25
N GLY A 404 -3.90 7.22 -33.74
CA GLY A 404 -3.42 8.45 -34.37
C GLY A 404 -4.09 8.76 -35.72
N ARG A 405 -3.51 9.69 -36.48
CA ARG A 405 -3.93 9.96 -37.87
C ARG A 405 -2.91 9.36 -38.82
N LYS A 406 -3.36 8.49 -39.72
CA LYS A 406 -2.49 7.81 -40.67
C LYS A 406 -3.19 7.53 -41.99
N SER A 407 -2.40 7.37 -43.05
CA SER A 407 -2.89 6.90 -44.34
C SER A 407 -2.93 5.38 -44.33
N VAL A 408 -4.09 4.80 -44.62
CA VAL A 408 -4.28 3.34 -44.63
C VAL A 408 -4.91 2.91 -45.95
N LYS A 409 -4.62 1.68 -46.35
CA LYS A 409 -5.31 1.03 -47.46
C LYS A 409 -6.59 0.37 -46.94
N ILE A 410 -7.68 0.56 -47.67
CA ILE A 410 -8.95 -0.10 -47.40
C ILE A 410 -9.40 -0.91 -48.61
N THR A 411 -10.13 -1.99 -48.35
CA THR A 411 -10.78 -2.81 -49.36
C THR A 411 -12.27 -2.91 -49.04
N ILE A 412 -13.11 -2.41 -49.93
CA ILE A 412 -14.58 -2.55 -49.82
C ILE A 412 -14.95 -3.95 -50.31
N LEU A 413 -15.59 -4.75 -49.46
CA LEU A 413 -15.84 -6.17 -49.69
C LEU A 413 -17.20 -6.43 -50.34
N ASP A 414 -18.23 -5.69 -49.95
CA ASP A 414 -19.62 -5.81 -50.43
C ASP A 414 -20.47 -4.55 -50.14
#